data_AF-A0A963X873-F1
#
_entry.id   AF-A0A963X873-F1
#
_cell.length_a   1.000
_cell.length_b   1.000
_cell.length_c   1.000
_cell.angle_alpha   90.00
_cell.angle_beta   90.00
_cell.angle_gamma   90.00
#
_symmetry.space_group_name_H-M   'P 1'
#
loop_
_entity.id
_entity.type
_entity.pdbx_description
1 polymer ?
#
loop_
_entity_poly.entity_id
_entity_poly.type
_entity_poly.pdbx_seq_one_letter_code
_entity_poly.pdbx_strand_id
1 'polypeptide(L)'
;MANRIPGLAGLALLAGLAPGIAHAEFQAPTCNALVNWAAAGNVADKLSSGANYRVFQGGARLFSGLMDRNFVPVFGVPFDQVTDAQLTALSALSGDCRLKLRAAWQKQRTAAMQNLVSHSESYLYAVFFAGSKQTAQLLKVMALQRKAYVAYGQAVEVKAAQEAELATLKPSLESIERVRAMQGEKLLAFLGSDADLHRQNLDRHLKGMVDGIIVRNATAMREAPATLEGLRKIVALNVDTRKDLGKMRSSSWTVFNTAYADSINKAAAGAIDGFKAELAALPPTDEGMATVRKSPVTLFPYKPVPANYAAYQAAARDRLAAMGVERKAAACADTLAKRNLTDIAGIKLLGARGEST
;
A
#
# COMPACT_ATOMS: atom_id res chain seq x y z
N MET A 1 -41.30 -42.10 -5.83
CA MET A 1 -41.50 -43.12 -4.79
C MET A 1 -40.50 -42.83 -3.68
N ALA A 2 -40.92 -42.07 -2.67
CA ALA A 2 -41.20 -42.55 -1.30
C ALA A 2 -39.89 -42.82 -0.52
N ASN A 3 -39.42 -41.83 0.25
CA ASN A 3 -39.62 -41.71 1.70
C ASN A 3 -39.19 -42.96 2.49
N ARG A 4 -38.19 -42.82 3.37
CA ARG A 4 -38.39 -42.85 4.83
C ARG A 4 -37.09 -42.64 5.62
N ILE A 5 -37.22 -41.72 6.56
CA ILE A 5 -36.38 -41.47 7.73
C ILE A 5 -36.61 -42.61 8.75
N PRO A 6 -35.55 -43.08 9.40
CA PRO A 6 -35.62 -43.45 10.82
C PRO A 6 -34.48 -42.77 11.59
N GLY A 7 -34.60 -42.27 12.81
CA GLY A 7 -35.69 -42.22 13.78
C GLY A 7 -35.14 -41.46 14.98
N LEU A 8 -35.94 -40.53 15.49
CA LEU A 8 -35.75 -39.86 16.79
C LEU A 8 -36.11 -40.85 17.91
N ALA A 9 -35.16 -41.17 18.78
CA ALA A 9 -35.42 -41.55 20.17
C ALA A 9 -34.11 -41.56 20.97
N GLY A 10 -34.08 -40.86 22.10
CA GLY A 10 -33.09 -41.11 23.15
C GLY A 10 -32.43 -39.86 23.75
N LEU A 11 -33.07 -39.28 24.75
CA LEU A 11 -32.49 -38.32 25.69
C LEU A 11 -31.14 -38.81 26.28
N ALA A 12 -30.18 -37.91 26.38
CA ALA A 12 -29.44 -37.69 27.63
C ALA A 12 -28.81 -36.30 27.61
N LEU A 13 -29.52 -35.36 28.24
CA LEU A 13 -29.04 -34.05 28.63
C LEU A 13 -27.98 -34.24 29.73
N LEU A 14 -26.74 -34.58 29.36
CA LEU A 14 -25.60 -34.39 30.24
C LEU A 14 -25.11 -32.96 30.04
N ALA A 15 -25.70 -32.08 30.83
CA ALA A 15 -25.05 -30.84 31.25
C ALA A 15 -23.77 -31.21 32.01
N GLY A 16 -22.74 -31.61 31.26
CA GLY A 16 -21.38 -31.62 31.73
C GLY A 16 -21.03 -30.15 31.97
N LEU A 17 -21.05 -29.76 33.24
CA LEU A 17 -20.38 -28.55 33.73
C LEU A 17 -19.03 -28.46 33.02
N ALA A 18 -18.94 -27.54 32.06
CA ALA A 18 -17.64 -27.08 31.61
C ALA A 18 -16.90 -26.68 32.89
N PRO A 19 -15.71 -27.23 33.16
CA PRO A 19 -14.93 -26.82 34.32
C PRO A 19 -14.84 -25.29 34.23
N GLY A 20 -15.41 -24.62 35.23
CA GLY A 20 -15.38 -23.16 35.31
C GLY A 20 -13.93 -22.76 35.11
N ILE A 21 -13.64 -22.06 34.02
CA ILE A 21 -12.35 -21.45 33.79
C ILE A 21 -12.12 -20.62 35.04
N ALA A 22 -11.18 -21.03 35.90
CA ALA A 22 -10.84 -20.30 37.10
C ALA A 22 -10.54 -18.87 36.66
N HIS A 23 -11.45 -17.94 36.97
CA HIS A 23 -11.21 -16.53 36.71
C HIS A 23 -9.98 -16.18 37.54
N ALA A 24 -8.90 -15.80 36.87
CA ALA A 24 -7.71 -15.37 37.57
C ALA A 24 -8.12 -14.24 38.52
N GLU A 25 -7.76 -14.37 39.79
CA GLU A 25 -8.07 -13.34 40.78
C GLU A 25 -7.01 -12.24 40.72
N PHE A 26 -7.43 -10.99 40.95
CA PHE A 26 -6.51 -9.87 41.07
C PHE A 26 -5.53 -10.11 42.22
N GLN A 27 -4.24 -10.06 41.92
CA GLN A 27 -3.17 -10.19 42.89
C GLN A 27 -2.66 -8.80 43.27
N ALA A 28 -2.84 -8.40 44.53
CA ALA A 28 -2.19 -7.20 45.03
C ALA A 28 -0.66 -7.43 45.03
N PRO A 29 0.13 -6.65 44.27
CA PRO A 29 1.55 -6.92 44.11
C PRO A 29 2.33 -6.56 45.38
N THR A 30 3.51 -7.17 45.56
CA THR A 30 4.47 -6.65 46.54
C THR A 30 5.04 -5.30 46.10
N CYS A 31 5.56 -4.50 47.04
CA CYS A 31 6.20 -3.23 46.67
C CYS A 31 7.37 -3.41 45.68
N ASN A 32 8.15 -4.48 45.82
CA ASN A 32 9.24 -4.75 44.89
C ASN A 32 8.70 -5.06 43.48
N ALA A 33 7.66 -5.88 43.37
CA ALA A 33 7.03 -6.20 42.09
C ALA A 33 6.45 -4.94 41.42
N LEU A 34 5.72 -4.11 42.17
CA LEU A 34 5.12 -2.87 41.66
C LEU A 34 6.18 -1.86 41.19
N VAL A 35 7.25 -1.68 41.97
CA VAL A 35 8.35 -0.76 41.62
C VAL A 35 9.13 -1.25 40.41
N ASN A 36 9.43 -2.55 40.33
CA ASN A 36 10.14 -3.12 39.19
C ASN A 36 9.31 -3.05 37.90
N TRP A 37 8.02 -3.37 37.99
CA TRP A 37 7.06 -3.20 36.90
C TRP A 37 7.04 -1.75 36.39
N ALA A 38 6.90 -0.79 37.30
CA ALA A 38 6.85 0.62 36.96
C ALA A 38 8.16 1.11 36.33
N ALA A 39 9.31 0.67 36.85
CA ALA A 39 10.60 1.01 36.27
C ALA A 39 10.79 0.43 34.87
N ALA A 40 10.41 -0.83 34.67
CA ALA A 40 10.48 -1.50 33.36
C ALA A 40 9.55 -0.83 32.33
N GLY A 41 8.31 -0.53 32.71
CA GLY A 41 7.35 0.19 31.87
C GLY A 41 7.86 1.58 31.48
N ASN A 42 8.51 2.30 32.41
CA ASN A 42 9.10 3.60 32.08
C ASN A 42 10.23 3.49 31.06
N VAL A 43 11.12 2.51 31.23
CA VAL A 43 12.20 2.28 30.27
C VAL A 43 11.63 1.95 28.89
N ALA A 44 10.66 1.04 28.82
CA ALA A 44 9.99 0.69 27.58
C ALA A 44 9.28 1.89 26.91
N ASP A 45 8.59 2.72 27.69
CA ASP A 45 7.91 3.92 27.18
C ASP A 45 8.89 5.02 26.75
N LYS A 46 10.02 5.19 27.46
CA LYS A 46 11.08 6.14 27.05
C LYS A 46 11.75 5.72 25.75
N LEU A 47 12.02 4.43 25.58
CA LEU A 47 12.61 3.88 24.37
C LEU A 47 11.66 3.98 23.17
N SER A 48 10.36 3.85 23.38
CA SER A 48 9.35 3.84 22.31
C SER A 48 8.84 5.23 21.90
N SER A 49 8.87 6.24 22.78
CA SER A 49 8.16 7.52 22.56
C SER A 49 9.04 8.72 22.22
N GLY A 50 10.37 8.59 22.22
CA GLY A 50 11.28 9.69 21.91
C GLY A 50 10.97 10.94 22.75
N ALA A 51 11.27 10.92 24.05
CA ALA A 51 11.17 12.03 25.01
C ALA A 51 9.79 12.73 25.20
N ASN A 52 8.78 12.53 24.34
CA ASN A 52 7.51 13.25 24.38
C ASN A 52 6.45 12.58 25.28
N TYR A 53 6.77 12.51 26.57
CA TYR A 53 5.92 11.91 27.62
C TYR A 53 4.55 12.60 27.81
N ARG A 54 4.37 13.81 27.26
CA ARG A 54 3.14 14.61 27.40
C ARG A 54 1.91 13.94 26.79
N VAL A 55 2.09 13.09 25.77
CA VAL A 55 0.97 12.39 25.11
C VAL A 55 0.30 11.38 26.05
N PHE A 56 1.07 10.73 26.93
CA PHE A 56 0.52 9.76 27.88
C PHE A 56 -0.16 10.41 29.10
N GLN A 57 0.26 11.62 29.47
CA GLN A 57 -0.32 12.37 30.61
C GLN A 57 -1.80 12.74 30.39
N GLY A 58 -2.27 12.78 29.14
CA GLY A 58 -3.66 13.03 28.78
C GLY A 58 -4.52 11.77 28.61
N GLY A 59 -3.97 10.57 28.84
CA GLY A 59 -4.70 9.30 28.66
C GLY A 59 -5.03 8.94 27.20
N ALA A 60 -4.39 9.60 26.22
CA ALA A 60 -4.62 9.37 24.80
C ALA A 60 -3.93 8.11 24.25
N ARG A 61 -2.99 7.53 24.99
CA ARG A 61 -2.25 6.31 24.66
C ARG A 61 -2.04 5.44 25.89
N LEU A 62 -1.94 4.13 25.66
CA LEU A 62 -1.68 3.12 26.68
C LEU A 62 -0.20 3.12 27.07
N PHE A 63 0.08 3.18 28.36
CA PHE A 63 1.41 2.95 28.93
C PHE A 63 1.85 1.48 28.78
N SER A 64 3.09 1.20 28.42
CA SER A 64 3.56 -0.18 28.14
C SER A 64 3.38 -1.16 29.31
N GLY A 65 3.50 -0.69 30.55
CA GLY A 65 3.27 -1.48 31.75
C GLY A 65 1.82 -1.96 31.89
N LEU A 66 0.86 -1.27 31.25
CA LEU A 66 -0.56 -1.65 31.26
C LEU A 66 -0.92 -2.68 30.16
N MET A 67 0.03 -3.03 29.28
CA MET A 67 -0.15 -4.12 28.31
C MET A 67 -0.09 -5.48 29.02
N ASP A 68 -0.90 -6.45 28.61
CA ASP A 68 -1.05 -7.74 29.31
C ASP A 68 0.25 -8.48 29.56
N ARG A 69 1.14 -8.53 28.55
CA ARG A 69 2.46 -9.17 28.66
C ARG A 69 3.32 -8.62 29.81
N ASN A 70 3.03 -7.40 30.27
CA ASN A 70 3.71 -6.74 31.37
C ASN A 70 2.84 -6.65 32.64
N PHE A 71 1.52 -6.52 32.48
CA PHE A 71 0.58 -6.31 33.56
C PHE A 71 0.15 -7.63 34.22
N VAL A 72 -0.31 -8.61 33.43
CA VAL A 72 -0.83 -9.89 33.95
C VAL A 72 0.20 -10.62 34.82
N PRO A 73 1.51 -10.68 34.49
CA PRO A 73 2.50 -11.33 35.36
C PRO A 73 2.64 -10.70 36.75
N VAL A 74 2.20 -9.46 36.93
CA VAL A 74 2.33 -8.70 38.18
C VAL A 74 1.01 -8.68 38.97
N PHE A 75 -0.12 -8.62 38.27
CA PHE A 75 -1.43 -8.38 38.85
C PHE A 75 -2.42 -9.55 38.70
N GLY A 76 -2.04 -10.62 37.99
CA GLY A 76 -2.84 -11.82 37.79
C GLY A 76 -3.99 -11.70 36.78
N VAL A 77 -4.43 -10.48 36.46
CA VAL A 77 -5.55 -10.21 35.55
C VAL A 77 -5.21 -9.15 34.51
N PRO A 78 -5.90 -9.14 33.35
CA PRO A 78 -5.82 -8.05 32.38
C PRO A 78 -6.20 -6.68 32.99
N PHE A 79 -5.64 -5.61 32.46
CA PHE A 79 -5.83 -4.26 33.02
C PHE A 79 -7.29 -3.79 32.95
N ASP A 80 -8.00 -4.11 31.87
CA ASP A 80 -9.40 -3.76 31.69
C ASP A 80 -10.35 -4.47 32.67
N GLN A 81 -9.90 -5.58 33.29
CA GLN A 81 -10.66 -6.35 34.27
C GLN A 81 -10.44 -5.91 35.72
N VAL A 82 -9.46 -5.05 36.01
CA VAL A 82 -9.26 -4.51 37.36
C VAL A 82 -10.48 -3.66 37.73
N THR A 83 -11.03 -3.77 38.93
CA THR A 83 -12.18 -2.95 39.36
C THR A 83 -11.75 -1.56 39.87
N ASP A 84 -12.67 -0.59 39.94
CA ASP A 84 -12.34 0.75 40.46
C ASP A 84 -11.93 0.73 41.94
N ALA A 85 -12.46 -0.22 42.72
CA ALA A 85 -12.04 -0.49 44.09
C ALA A 85 -10.57 -0.98 44.13
N GLN A 86 -10.22 -1.94 43.27
CA GLN A 86 -8.85 -2.44 43.15
C GLN A 86 -7.88 -1.36 42.63
N LEU A 87 -8.29 -0.49 41.71
CA LEU A 87 -7.49 0.66 41.26
C LEU A 87 -7.22 1.66 42.38
N THR A 88 -8.24 1.94 43.21
CA THR A 88 -8.10 2.83 44.37
C THR A 88 -7.12 2.24 45.39
N ALA A 89 -7.23 0.94 45.68
CA ALA A 89 -6.31 0.23 46.56
C ALA A 89 -4.88 0.20 46.00
N LEU A 90 -4.73 -0.04 44.68
CA LEU A 90 -3.43 -0.03 44.01
C LEU A 90 -2.77 1.35 44.03
N SER A 91 -3.54 2.43 43.90
CA SER A 91 -3.03 3.79 44.03
C SER A 91 -2.50 4.05 45.44
N ALA A 92 -3.23 3.65 46.49
CA ALA A 92 -2.76 3.77 47.87
C ALA A 92 -1.45 2.96 48.10
N LEU A 93 -1.44 1.70 47.65
CA LEU A 93 -0.25 0.85 47.71
C LEU A 93 0.94 1.47 46.98
N SER A 94 0.72 2.07 45.81
CA SER A 94 1.78 2.74 45.05
C SER A 94 2.40 3.92 45.82
N GLY A 95 1.60 4.68 46.57
CA GLY A 95 2.07 5.74 47.44
C GLY A 95 2.99 5.22 48.54
N ASP A 96 2.56 4.17 49.23
CA ASP A 96 3.33 3.54 50.31
C ASP A 96 4.64 2.93 49.80
N CYS A 97 4.59 2.23 48.68
CA CYS A 97 5.77 1.60 48.09
C CYS A 97 6.81 2.64 47.64
N ARG A 98 6.38 3.80 47.14
CA ARG A 98 7.29 4.91 46.80
C ARG A 98 7.99 5.48 48.03
N LEU A 99 7.28 5.66 49.14
CA LEU A 99 7.87 6.13 50.40
C LEU A 99 8.91 5.14 50.94
N LYS A 100 8.57 3.84 50.95
CA LYS A 100 9.49 2.77 51.35
C LYS A 100 10.73 2.72 50.45
N LEU A 101 10.55 2.85 49.14
CA LEU A 101 11.65 2.85 48.17
C LEU A 101 12.59 4.05 48.37
N ARG A 102 12.04 5.26 48.59
CA ARG A 102 12.85 6.46 48.90
C ARG A 102 13.64 6.30 50.20
N ALA A 103 13.02 5.77 51.25
CA ALA A 103 13.70 5.51 52.52
C ALA A 103 14.83 4.48 52.35
N ALA A 104 14.62 3.43 51.55
CA ALA A 104 15.66 2.46 51.22
C ALA A 104 16.82 3.09 50.45
N TRP A 105 16.53 3.92 49.44
CA TRP A 105 17.56 4.64 48.69
C TRP A 105 18.35 5.63 49.55
N GLN A 106 17.71 6.32 50.49
CA GLN A 106 18.41 7.21 51.43
C GLN A 106 19.43 6.46 52.30
N LYS A 107 19.11 5.22 52.68
CA LYS A 107 20.03 4.33 53.42
C LYS A 107 21.13 3.75 52.53
N GLN A 108 20.85 3.50 51.25
CA GLN A 108 21.78 2.91 50.30
C GLN A 108 21.77 3.66 48.96
N ARG A 109 22.64 4.68 48.86
CA ARG A 109 22.73 5.61 47.73
C ARG A 109 23.55 5.06 46.55
N THR A 110 23.16 3.90 46.02
CA THR A 110 23.78 3.34 44.82
C THR A 110 23.14 3.90 43.55
N ALA A 111 23.88 3.90 42.45
CA ALA A 111 23.35 4.28 41.12
C ALA A 111 22.16 3.38 40.70
N ALA A 112 22.21 2.08 41.03
CA ALA A 112 21.13 1.15 40.76
C ALA A 112 19.83 1.55 41.49
N MET A 113 19.90 1.88 42.79
CA MET A 113 18.76 2.34 43.56
C MET A 113 18.24 3.70 43.09
N GLN A 114 19.15 4.63 42.74
CA GLN A 114 18.76 5.92 42.18
C GLN A 114 17.99 5.77 40.86
N ASN A 115 18.45 4.89 39.97
CA ASN A 115 17.78 4.60 38.70
C ASN A 115 16.40 3.95 38.93
N LEU A 116 16.32 2.99 39.86
CA LEU A 116 15.06 2.33 40.21
C LEU A 116 14.03 3.32 40.75
N VAL A 117 14.44 4.19 41.69
CA VAL A 117 13.60 5.28 42.22
C VAL A 117 13.16 6.22 41.10
N SER A 118 14.10 6.78 40.34
CA SER A 118 13.81 7.76 39.29
C SER A 118 12.82 7.23 38.25
N HIS A 119 13.02 5.98 37.80
CA HIS A 119 12.17 5.37 36.80
C HIS A 119 10.79 4.97 37.35
N SER A 120 10.74 4.28 38.48
CA SER A 120 9.46 3.83 39.06
C SER A 120 8.59 5.00 39.50
N GLU A 121 9.15 6.03 40.14
CA GLU A 121 8.36 7.15 40.65
C GLU A 121 7.74 7.97 39.53
N SER A 122 8.51 8.26 38.47
CA SER A 122 8.01 9.00 37.31
C SER A 122 6.84 8.25 36.66
N TYR A 123 6.95 6.92 36.57
CA TYR A 123 5.93 6.07 35.97
C TYR A 123 4.67 5.99 36.81
N LEU A 124 4.80 5.65 38.09
CA LEU A 124 3.68 5.58 39.02
C LEU A 124 2.97 6.92 39.10
N TYR A 125 3.71 8.03 39.03
CA TYR A 125 3.11 9.36 38.95
C TYR A 125 2.30 9.56 37.66
N ALA A 126 2.82 9.12 36.52
CA ALA A 126 2.12 9.24 35.25
C ALA A 126 0.89 8.32 35.12
N VAL A 127 0.96 7.11 35.68
CA VAL A 127 -0.14 6.15 35.69
C VAL A 127 -1.22 6.61 36.68
N PHE A 128 -0.88 6.81 37.96
CA PHE A 128 -1.88 6.99 39.02
C PHE A 128 -2.12 8.45 39.44
N PHE A 129 -1.22 9.37 39.10
CA PHE A 129 -1.20 10.70 39.72
C PHE A 129 -1.04 11.85 38.73
N ALA A 130 -1.30 11.65 37.43
CA ALA A 130 -1.14 12.65 36.38
C ALA A 130 -1.87 13.97 36.72
N GLY A 131 -1.18 14.86 37.43
CA GLY A 131 -1.61 16.19 37.82
C GLY A 131 -2.46 16.35 39.09
N SER A 132 -2.83 15.32 39.87
CA SER A 132 -3.59 15.58 41.12
C SER A 132 -3.48 14.52 42.21
N LYS A 133 -3.60 14.95 43.48
CA LYS A 133 -3.70 14.09 44.67
C LYS A 133 -5.14 13.62 44.96
N GLN A 134 -6.09 13.81 44.04
CA GLN A 134 -7.52 13.58 44.28
C GLN A 134 -8.05 12.33 43.59
N THR A 135 -8.78 11.49 44.32
CA THR A 135 -9.36 10.22 43.87
C THR A 135 -10.26 10.37 42.64
N ALA A 136 -11.05 11.45 42.56
CA ALA A 136 -11.94 11.70 41.41
C ALA A 136 -11.19 11.91 40.08
N GLN A 137 -9.95 12.39 40.13
CA GLN A 137 -9.12 12.58 38.94
C GLN A 137 -8.37 11.30 38.57
N LEU A 138 -7.96 10.48 39.56
CA LEU A 138 -7.39 9.15 39.34
C LEU A 138 -8.34 8.27 38.50
N LEU A 139 -9.61 8.17 38.91
CA LEU A 139 -10.59 7.34 38.19
C LEU A 139 -10.80 7.81 36.75
N LYS A 140 -10.76 9.13 36.49
CA LYS A 140 -10.81 9.68 35.12
C LYS A 140 -9.60 9.26 34.29
N VAL A 141 -8.38 9.36 34.85
CA VAL A 141 -7.15 8.92 34.18
C VAL A 141 -7.23 7.42 33.88
N MET A 142 -7.65 6.60 34.84
CA MET A 142 -7.81 5.16 34.65
C MET A 142 -8.85 4.81 33.60
N ALA A 143 -9.98 5.51 33.55
CA ALA A 143 -10.99 5.32 32.51
C ALA A 143 -10.44 5.61 31.10
N LEU A 144 -9.61 6.65 30.95
CA LEU A 144 -8.93 6.93 29.68
C LEU A 144 -7.92 5.84 29.31
N GLN A 145 -7.14 5.37 30.28
CA GLN A 145 -6.19 4.27 30.07
C GLN A 145 -6.91 2.97 29.66
N ARG A 146 -8.07 2.64 30.24
CA ARG A 146 -8.86 1.47 29.83
C ARG A 146 -9.34 1.60 28.38
N LYS A 147 -9.81 2.78 27.98
CA LYS A 147 -10.19 3.03 26.58
C LYS A 147 -9.01 2.84 25.64
N ALA A 148 -7.84 3.36 26.01
CA ALA A 148 -6.61 3.17 25.24
C ALA A 148 -6.16 1.70 25.20
N TYR A 149 -6.39 0.94 26.28
CA TYR A 149 -6.11 -0.49 26.35
C TYR A 149 -6.97 -1.28 25.37
N VAL A 150 -8.29 -1.04 25.37
CA VAL A 150 -9.21 -1.69 24.42
C VAL A 150 -8.81 -1.35 22.97
N ALA A 151 -8.50 -0.09 22.69
CA ALA A 151 -8.04 0.33 21.36
C ALA A 151 -6.69 -0.30 20.98
N TYR A 152 -5.78 -0.50 21.93
CA TYR A 152 -4.53 -1.23 21.71
C TYR A 152 -4.78 -2.69 21.35
N GLY A 153 -5.66 -3.40 22.08
CA GLY A 153 -6.05 -4.77 21.78
C GLY A 153 -6.62 -4.90 20.37
N GLN A 154 -7.56 -4.03 20.00
CA GLN A 154 -8.10 -3.95 18.64
C GLN A 154 -7.02 -3.68 17.59
N ALA A 155 -6.07 -2.78 17.89
CA ALA A 155 -4.98 -2.48 16.97
C ALA A 155 -4.03 -3.67 16.78
N VAL A 156 -3.79 -4.48 17.82
CA VAL A 156 -3.02 -5.72 17.75
C VAL A 156 -3.71 -6.73 16.84
N GLU A 157 -5.03 -6.91 17.00
CA GLU A 157 -5.83 -7.80 16.13
C GLU A 157 -5.83 -7.33 14.68
N VAL A 158 -6.02 -6.03 14.44
CA VAL A 158 -5.97 -5.44 13.11
C VAL A 158 -4.60 -5.61 12.48
N LYS A 159 -3.51 -5.37 13.23
CA LYS A 159 -2.16 -5.64 12.76
C LYS A 159 -1.99 -7.10 12.35
N ALA A 160 -2.39 -8.04 13.21
CA ALA A 160 -2.27 -9.48 12.93
C ALA A 160 -3.08 -9.88 11.68
N ALA A 161 -4.30 -9.36 11.53
CA ALA A 161 -5.12 -9.58 10.35
C ALA A 161 -4.47 -9.00 9.09
N GLN A 162 -3.90 -7.80 9.16
CA GLN A 162 -3.16 -7.20 8.05
C GLN A 162 -1.92 -8.03 7.70
N GLU A 163 -1.15 -8.51 8.68
CA GLU A 163 0.03 -9.37 8.44
C GLU A 163 -0.36 -10.69 7.78
N ALA A 164 -1.46 -11.32 8.21
CA ALA A 164 -2.00 -12.52 7.59
C ALA A 164 -2.46 -12.27 6.14
N GLU A 165 -3.14 -11.14 5.90
CA GLU A 165 -3.59 -10.77 4.56
C GLU A 165 -2.41 -10.48 3.63
N LEU A 166 -1.41 -9.71 4.09
CA LEU A 166 -0.19 -9.40 3.33
C LEU A 166 0.51 -10.64 2.80
N ALA A 167 0.54 -11.73 3.57
CA ALA A 167 1.17 -12.99 3.18
C ALA A 167 0.50 -13.65 1.96
N THR A 168 -0.74 -13.29 1.66
CA THR A 168 -1.53 -13.89 0.56
C THR A 168 -1.65 -12.98 -0.67
N LEU A 169 -1.38 -11.67 -0.51
CA LEU A 169 -1.56 -10.70 -1.58
C LEU A 169 -0.53 -10.89 -2.70
N LYS A 170 -1.04 -11.07 -3.93
CA LYS A 170 -0.22 -11.12 -5.14
C LYS A 170 0.05 -9.72 -5.70
N PRO A 171 1.16 -9.49 -6.41
CA PRO A 171 1.44 -8.19 -7.05
C PRO A 171 0.38 -7.77 -8.09
N SER A 172 -0.45 -6.79 -7.73
CA SER A 172 -1.48 -6.17 -8.58
C SER A 172 -1.73 -4.71 -8.15
N LEU A 173 -2.43 -3.92 -8.98
CA LEU A 173 -2.82 -2.56 -8.61
C LEU A 173 -3.82 -2.54 -7.44
N GLU A 174 -4.78 -3.48 -7.44
CA GLU A 174 -5.74 -3.65 -6.35
C GLU A 174 -5.02 -3.99 -5.04
N SER A 175 -4.04 -4.89 -5.07
CA SER A 175 -3.21 -5.21 -3.90
C SER A 175 -2.42 -4.00 -3.40
N ILE A 176 -1.90 -3.17 -4.30
CA ILE A 176 -1.20 -1.92 -3.94
C ILE A 176 -2.15 -0.96 -3.21
N GLU A 177 -3.37 -0.77 -3.73
CA GLU A 177 -4.38 0.07 -3.09
C GLU A 177 -4.80 -0.50 -1.73
N ARG A 178 -4.93 -1.83 -1.64
CA ARG A 178 -5.25 -2.53 -0.40
C ARG A 178 -4.17 -2.30 0.67
N VAL A 179 -2.88 -2.44 0.33
CA VAL A 179 -1.78 -2.15 1.26
C VAL A 179 -1.77 -0.67 1.68
N ARG A 180 -2.05 0.26 0.77
CA ARG A 180 -2.18 1.69 1.12
C ARG A 180 -3.34 1.95 2.08
N ALA A 181 -4.46 1.26 1.91
CA ALA A 181 -5.58 1.34 2.84
C ALA A 181 -5.18 0.84 4.23
N MET A 182 -4.43 -0.27 4.32
CA MET A 182 -3.87 -0.78 5.58
C MET A 182 -2.97 0.26 6.27
N GLN A 183 -2.13 0.96 5.51
CA GLN A 183 -1.26 2.03 6.03
C GLN A 183 -2.05 3.22 6.59
N GLY A 184 -3.25 3.47 6.08
CA GLY A 184 -4.15 4.53 6.52
C GLY A 184 -5.00 4.19 7.75
N GLU A 185 -4.87 2.97 8.28
CA GLU A 185 -5.64 2.52 9.43
C GLU A 185 -5.32 3.33 10.70
N LYS A 186 -6.34 3.99 11.24
CA LYS A 186 -6.20 4.91 12.38
C LYS A 186 -5.96 4.16 13.69
N LEU A 187 -6.48 2.95 13.83
CA LEU A 187 -6.28 2.12 15.03
C LEU A 187 -4.79 1.79 15.25
N LEU A 188 -4.00 1.69 14.19
CA LEU A 188 -2.56 1.42 14.30
C LEU A 188 -1.81 2.48 15.13
N ALA A 189 -2.35 3.71 15.26
CA ALA A 189 -1.76 4.75 16.09
C ALA A 189 -1.68 4.39 17.60
N PHE A 190 -2.49 3.42 18.05
CA PHE A 190 -2.49 2.92 19.43
C PHE A 190 -1.36 1.92 19.71
N LEU A 191 -0.70 1.37 18.69
CA LEU A 191 0.41 0.41 18.85
C LEU A 191 1.72 1.04 19.36
N GLY A 192 1.79 2.37 19.50
CA GLY A 192 3.03 3.04 19.92
C GLY A 192 4.16 2.84 18.90
N SER A 193 5.35 2.44 19.37
CA SER A 193 6.51 2.16 18.49
C SER A 193 6.29 0.99 17.54
N ASP A 194 5.44 0.02 17.91
CA ASP A 194 5.15 -1.13 17.06
C ASP A 194 4.41 -0.72 15.79
N ALA A 195 3.75 0.45 15.80
CA ALA A 195 3.10 1.05 14.62
C ALA A 195 4.12 1.37 13.52
N ASP A 196 5.30 1.90 13.89
CA ASP A 196 6.33 2.29 12.92
C ASP A 196 7.00 1.07 12.30
N LEU A 197 7.27 0.03 13.11
CA LEU A 197 7.78 -1.26 12.61
C LEU A 197 6.79 -1.91 11.64
N HIS A 198 5.50 -1.89 11.96
CA HIS A 198 4.46 -2.42 11.08
C HIS A 198 4.35 -1.60 9.79
N ARG A 199 4.41 -0.27 9.87
CA ARG A 199 4.41 0.60 8.69
C ARG A 199 5.59 0.34 7.77
N GLN A 200 6.79 0.15 8.33
CA GLN A 200 7.97 -0.25 7.55
C GLN A 200 7.78 -1.61 6.86
N ASN A 201 7.10 -2.56 7.51
CA ASN A 201 6.77 -3.84 6.91
C ASN A 201 5.78 -3.69 5.74
N LEU A 202 4.75 -2.85 5.89
CA LEU A 202 3.80 -2.49 4.83
C LEU A 202 4.51 -1.82 3.64
N ASP A 203 5.40 -0.86 3.90
CA ASP A 203 6.18 -0.17 2.87
C ASP A 203 7.08 -1.15 2.09
N ARG A 204 7.69 -2.12 2.79
CA ARG A 204 8.49 -3.17 2.17
C ARG A 204 7.65 -4.03 1.22
N HIS A 205 6.46 -4.46 1.65
CA HIS A 205 5.54 -5.23 0.81
C HIS A 205 5.06 -4.42 -0.39
N LEU A 206 4.68 -3.17 -0.18
CA LEU A 206 4.28 -2.25 -1.24
C LEU A 206 5.37 -2.13 -2.31
N LYS A 207 6.62 -1.89 -1.89
CA LYS A 207 7.76 -1.85 -2.81
C LYS A 207 7.93 -3.18 -3.56
N GLY A 208 7.84 -4.32 -2.87
CA GLY A 208 7.93 -5.64 -3.48
C GLY A 208 6.84 -5.90 -4.53
N MET A 209 5.61 -5.46 -4.28
CA MET A 209 4.51 -5.57 -5.25
C MET A 209 4.75 -4.70 -6.49
N VAL A 210 5.19 -3.45 -6.30
CA VAL A 210 5.52 -2.56 -7.42
C VAL A 210 6.66 -3.14 -8.24
N ASP A 211 7.74 -3.59 -7.60
CA ASP A 211 8.88 -4.24 -8.25
C ASP A 211 8.41 -5.49 -9.04
N GLY A 212 7.53 -6.30 -8.47
CA GLY A 212 6.97 -7.49 -9.11
C GLY A 212 6.14 -7.20 -10.38
N ILE A 213 5.29 -6.17 -10.35
CA ILE A 213 4.52 -5.75 -11.54
C ILE A 213 5.47 -5.23 -12.63
N ILE A 214 6.44 -4.40 -12.25
CA ILE A 214 7.40 -3.82 -13.19
C ILE A 214 8.24 -4.91 -13.87
N VAL A 215 8.74 -5.89 -13.10
CA VAL A 215 9.50 -7.03 -13.64
C VAL A 215 8.62 -7.89 -14.56
N ARG A 216 7.38 -8.19 -14.16
CA ARG A 216 6.44 -8.94 -15.01
C ARG A 216 6.20 -8.24 -16.35
N ASN A 217 5.97 -6.93 -16.33
CA ASN A 217 5.74 -6.17 -17.56
C ASN A 217 7.02 -6.09 -18.41
N ALA A 218 8.20 -5.98 -17.80
CA ALA A 218 9.48 -6.05 -18.50
C ALA A 218 9.69 -7.40 -19.20
N THR A 219 9.33 -8.52 -18.54
CA THR A 219 9.37 -9.86 -19.15
C THR A 219 8.39 -9.96 -20.33
N ALA A 220 7.15 -9.50 -20.14
CA ALA A 220 6.13 -9.50 -21.21
C ALA A 220 6.53 -8.66 -22.44
N MET A 221 7.31 -7.59 -22.25
CA MET A 221 7.90 -6.84 -23.37
C MET A 221 8.92 -7.66 -24.15
N ARG A 222 9.81 -8.40 -23.46
CA ARG A 222 10.84 -9.22 -24.09
C ARG A 222 10.28 -10.41 -24.87
N GLU A 223 9.12 -10.92 -24.44
CA GLU A 223 8.41 -12.04 -25.06
C GLU A 223 7.50 -11.62 -26.22
N ALA A 224 7.29 -10.31 -26.43
CA ALA A 224 6.43 -9.84 -27.52
C ALA A 224 7.03 -10.23 -28.90
N PRO A 225 6.19 -10.70 -29.84
CA PRO A 225 6.66 -11.08 -31.16
C PRO A 225 7.15 -9.86 -31.95
N ALA A 226 8.07 -10.07 -32.89
CA ALA A 226 8.58 -9.02 -33.76
C ALA A 226 7.60 -8.69 -34.90
N THR A 227 6.35 -8.35 -34.55
CA THR A 227 5.25 -7.98 -35.45
C THR A 227 4.69 -6.61 -35.06
N LEU A 228 3.86 -6.01 -35.91
CA LEU A 228 3.20 -4.75 -35.59
C LEU A 228 2.31 -4.84 -34.34
N GLU A 229 1.63 -5.98 -34.14
CA GLU A 229 0.86 -6.24 -32.93
C GLU A 229 1.75 -6.34 -31.69
N GLY A 230 2.87 -7.06 -31.78
CA GLY A 230 3.83 -7.15 -30.68
C GLY A 230 4.46 -5.81 -30.33
N LEU A 231 4.76 -4.97 -31.33
CA LEU A 231 5.22 -3.59 -31.13
C LEU A 231 4.18 -2.75 -30.37
N ARG A 232 2.90 -2.81 -30.77
CA ARG A 232 1.81 -2.13 -30.05
C ARG A 232 1.69 -2.61 -28.61
N LYS A 233 1.82 -3.92 -28.37
CA LYS A 233 1.79 -4.50 -27.03
C LYS A 233 2.93 -3.95 -26.15
N ILE A 234 4.15 -3.84 -26.68
CA ILE A 234 5.28 -3.24 -25.95
C ILE A 234 4.99 -1.78 -25.59
N VAL A 235 4.49 -1.00 -26.54
CA VAL A 235 4.16 0.42 -26.32
C VAL A 235 3.07 0.57 -25.27
N ALA A 236 1.99 -0.20 -25.38
CA ALA A 236 0.89 -0.22 -24.41
C ALA A 236 1.40 -0.57 -23.00
N LEU A 237 2.19 -1.65 -22.85
CA LEU A 237 2.80 -2.01 -21.57
C LEU A 237 3.65 -0.88 -20.98
N ASN A 238 4.41 -0.14 -21.81
CA ASN A 238 5.19 1.00 -21.35
C ASN A 238 4.29 2.16 -20.86
N VAL A 239 3.25 2.47 -21.63
CA VAL A 239 2.27 3.51 -21.28
C VAL A 239 1.58 3.17 -19.96
N ASP A 240 0.99 1.99 -19.87
CA ASP A 240 0.19 1.57 -18.72
C ASP A 240 1.03 1.47 -17.46
N THR A 241 2.23 0.85 -17.54
CA THR A 241 3.13 0.76 -16.38
C THR A 241 3.55 2.14 -15.88
N ARG A 242 3.86 3.08 -16.78
CA ARG A 242 4.25 4.45 -16.39
C ARG A 242 3.07 5.25 -15.85
N LYS A 243 1.88 5.08 -16.42
CA LYS A 243 0.65 5.71 -15.96
C LYS A 243 0.31 5.25 -14.54
N ASP A 244 0.33 3.95 -14.32
CA ASP A 244 -0.15 3.36 -13.07
C ASP A 244 0.91 3.44 -11.96
N LEU A 245 2.18 3.20 -12.30
CA LEU A 245 3.26 3.05 -11.32
C LEU A 245 4.31 4.17 -11.38
N GLY A 246 4.32 5.06 -12.36
CA GLY A 246 5.43 5.99 -12.63
C GLY A 246 5.79 6.95 -11.49
N LYS A 247 4.89 7.16 -10.53
CA LYS A 247 5.13 7.96 -9.33
C LYS A 247 5.61 7.14 -8.13
N MET A 248 5.63 5.81 -8.24
CA MET A 248 6.00 4.89 -7.19
C MET A 248 7.50 4.61 -7.22
N ARG A 249 8.11 4.56 -6.02
CA ARG A 249 9.51 4.20 -5.85
C ARG A 249 9.69 2.71 -6.14
N SER A 250 10.63 2.38 -7.01
CA SER A 250 10.96 1.01 -7.38
C SER A 250 12.43 0.90 -7.78
N SER A 251 13.07 -0.21 -7.40
CA SER A 251 14.42 -0.56 -7.87
C SER A 251 14.40 -1.13 -9.29
N SER A 252 13.25 -1.63 -9.73
CA SER A 252 13.06 -2.34 -11.00
C SER A 252 12.89 -1.43 -12.22
N TRP A 253 12.78 -0.11 -12.03
CA TRP A 253 12.64 0.84 -13.14
C TRP A 253 13.79 0.76 -14.16
N THR A 254 15.02 0.52 -13.71
CA THR A 254 16.16 0.35 -14.61
C THR A 254 15.97 -0.87 -15.51
N VAL A 255 15.59 -2.01 -14.93
CA VAL A 255 15.33 -3.26 -15.68
C VAL A 255 14.22 -3.08 -16.70
N PHE A 256 13.16 -2.36 -16.32
CA PHE A 256 12.03 -2.06 -17.20
C PHE A 256 12.41 -1.16 -18.37
N ASN A 257 13.17 -0.08 -18.11
CA ASN A 257 13.61 0.83 -19.16
C ASN A 257 14.55 0.14 -20.15
N THR A 258 15.45 -0.72 -19.67
CA THR A 258 16.31 -1.54 -20.54
C THR A 258 15.46 -2.52 -21.37
N ALA A 259 14.52 -3.23 -20.74
CA ALA A 259 13.63 -4.15 -21.45
C ALA A 259 12.83 -3.45 -22.55
N TYR A 260 12.31 -2.25 -22.29
CA TYR A 260 11.61 -1.44 -23.28
C TYR A 260 12.55 -1.04 -24.43
N ALA A 261 13.74 -0.53 -24.14
CA ALA A 261 14.71 -0.09 -25.15
C ALA A 261 15.16 -1.23 -26.08
N ASP A 262 15.41 -2.42 -25.53
CA ASP A 262 15.83 -3.58 -26.32
C ASP A 262 14.66 -4.13 -27.16
N SER A 263 13.50 -4.29 -26.52
CA SER A 263 12.34 -4.92 -27.16
C SER A 263 11.74 -4.05 -28.25
N ILE A 264 11.71 -2.72 -28.05
CA ILE A 264 11.15 -1.80 -29.06
C ILE A 264 12.00 -1.78 -30.33
N ASN A 265 13.33 -1.83 -30.23
CA ASN A 265 14.22 -1.91 -31.39
C ASN A 265 14.00 -3.19 -32.19
N LYS A 266 13.96 -4.33 -31.48
CA LYS A 266 13.74 -5.65 -32.10
C LYS A 266 12.37 -5.73 -32.77
N ALA A 267 11.30 -5.30 -32.08
CA ALA A 267 9.95 -5.35 -32.61
C ALA A 267 9.75 -4.37 -33.77
N ALA A 268 10.30 -3.16 -33.67
CA ALA A 268 10.20 -2.17 -34.73
C ALA A 268 10.92 -2.58 -36.02
N ALA A 269 11.98 -3.38 -35.94
CA ALA A 269 12.64 -3.95 -37.12
C ALA A 269 11.71 -4.90 -37.89
N GLY A 270 11.01 -5.81 -37.19
CA GLY A 270 10.09 -6.77 -37.81
C GLY A 270 8.70 -6.21 -38.16
N ALA A 271 8.28 -5.11 -37.54
CA ALA A 271 6.94 -4.54 -37.71
C ALA A 271 6.78 -3.60 -38.93
N ILE A 272 7.87 -3.20 -39.60
CA ILE A 272 7.83 -2.14 -40.62
C ILE A 272 6.95 -2.49 -41.82
N ASP A 273 6.94 -3.74 -42.27
CA ASP A 273 6.15 -4.15 -43.43
C ASP A 273 4.65 -4.23 -43.09
N GLY A 274 4.31 -4.71 -41.89
CA GLY A 274 2.95 -4.65 -41.37
C GLY A 274 2.45 -3.20 -41.25
N PHE A 275 3.32 -2.29 -40.80
CA PHE A 275 3.00 -0.86 -40.73
C PHE A 275 2.73 -0.26 -42.12
N LYS A 276 3.58 -0.55 -43.11
CA LYS A 276 3.36 -0.12 -44.50
C LYS A 276 2.04 -0.66 -45.06
N ALA A 277 1.70 -1.92 -44.78
CA ALA A 277 0.45 -2.53 -45.22
C ALA A 277 -0.78 -1.83 -44.63
N GLU A 278 -0.76 -1.48 -43.34
CA GLU A 278 -1.83 -0.70 -42.73
C GLU A 278 -1.96 0.71 -43.31
N LEU A 279 -0.82 1.39 -43.57
CA LEU A 279 -0.84 2.70 -44.22
C LEU A 279 -1.42 2.63 -45.64
N ALA A 280 -1.10 1.58 -46.38
CA ALA A 280 -1.61 1.35 -47.73
C ALA A 280 -3.14 1.12 -47.75
N ALA A 281 -3.70 0.51 -46.69
CA ALA A 281 -5.12 0.28 -46.55
C ALA A 281 -5.95 1.55 -46.26
N LEU A 282 -5.30 2.66 -45.86
CA LEU A 282 -6.00 3.92 -45.59
C LEU A 282 -6.45 4.61 -46.89
N PRO A 283 -7.73 5.04 -46.98
CA PRO A 283 -8.26 5.65 -48.19
C PRO A 283 -7.70 7.07 -48.38
N PRO A 284 -7.57 7.57 -49.63
CA PRO A 284 -7.06 8.90 -49.96
C PRO A 284 -8.05 10.04 -49.62
N THR A 285 -8.62 10.03 -48.42
CA THR A 285 -9.50 11.08 -47.88
C THR A 285 -8.73 12.00 -46.94
N ASP A 286 -9.32 13.14 -46.55
CA ASP A 286 -8.71 14.04 -45.56
C ASP A 286 -8.46 13.33 -44.22
N GLU A 287 -9.39 12.47 -43.79
CA GLU A 287 -9.26 11.65 -42.58
C GLU A 287 -8.16 10.59 -42.70
N GLY A 288 -8.06 9.92 -43.85
CA GLY A 288 -7.00 8.95 -44.12
C GLY A 288 -5.63 9.61 -44.09
N MET A 289 -5.47 10.76 -44.75
CA MET A 289 -4.22 11.53 -44.73
C MET A 289 -3.88 12.03 -43.33
N ALA A 290 -4.86 12.51 -42.55
CA ALA A 290 -4.65 12.91 -41.16
C ALA A 290 -4.19 11.74 -40.28
N THR A 291 -4.73 10.54 -40.53
CA THR A 291 -4.32 9.31 -39.86
C THR A 291 -2.87 8.97 -40.18
N VAL A 292 -2.48 8.90 -41.47
CA VAL A 292 -1.10 8.60 -41.91
C VAL A 292 -0.09 9.58 -41.29
N ARG A 293 -0.41 10.88 -41.24
CA ARG A 293 0.46 11.91 -40.62
C ARG A 293 0.76 11.64 -39.15
N LYS A 294 -0.23 11.10 -38.41
CA LYS A 294 -0.11 10.84 -36.97
C LYS A 294 0.44 9.45 -36.65
N SER A 295 0.42 8.50 -37.58
CA SER A 295 0.74 7.09 -37.32
C SER A 295 2.12 6.88 -36.68
N PRO A 296 3.23 7.49 -37.15
CA PRO A 296 4.54 7.27 -36.52
C PRO A 296 4.60 7.78 -35.08
N VAL A 297 4.05 8.96 -34.80
CA VAL A 297 4.06 9.56 -33.46
C VAL A 297 3.15 8.80 -32.50
N THR A 298 2.03 8.28 -33.00
CA THR A 298 1.09 7.47 -32.23
C THR A 298 1.71 6.10 -31.87
N LEU A 299 2.50 5.53 -32.78
CA LEU A 299 3.17 4.25 -32.54
C LEU A 299 4.39 4.39 -31.60
N PHE A 300 5.00 5.57 -31.52
CA PHE A 300 6.18 5.83 -30.69
C PHE A 300 6.01 7.07 -29.79
N PRO A 301 5.08 7.04 -28.82
CA PRO A 301 4.76 8.20 -27.99
C PRO A 301 5.83 8.53 -26.93
N TYR A 302 6.76 7.60 -26.64
CA TYR A 302 7.75 7.73 -25.58
C TYR A 302 9.17 7.41 -26.05
N LYS A 303 10.16 8.07 -25.43
CA LYS A 303 11.58 7.75 -25.59
C LYS A 303 11.98 6.51 -24.76
N PRO A 304 13.02 5.75 -25.19
CA PRO A 304 13.68 5.87 -26.50
C PRO A 304 12.77 5.43 -27.66
N VAL A 305 12.90 6.12 -28.79
CA VAL A 305 12.34 5.67 -30.08
C VAL A 305 13.28 4.64 -30.70
N PRO A 306 12.80 3.69 -31.52
CA PRO A 306 13.67 2.69 -32.13
C PRO A 306 14.63 3.32 -33.14
N ALA A 307 15.78 2.67 -33.35
CA ALA A 307 16.82 3.12 -34.27
C ALA A 307 16.32 3.27 -35.72
N ASN A 308 15.34 2.45 -36.13
CA ASN A 308 14.73 2.53 -37.46
C ASN A 308 13.51 3.46 -37.53
N TYR A 309 13.29 4.35 -36.55
CA TYR A 309 12.15 5.29 -36.55
C TYR A 309 12.07 6.15 -37.83
N ALA A 310 13.22 6.51 -38.43
CA ALA A 310 13.26 7.22 -39.71
C ALA A 310 12.58 6.45 -40.86
N ALA A 311 12.58 5.10 -40.82
CA ALA A 311 11.90 4.28 -41.81
C ALA A 311 10.37 4.36 -41.67
N TYR A 312 9.85 4.47 -40.45
CA TYR A 312 8.42 4.69 -40.20
C TYR A 312 7.98 6.08 -40.68
N GLN A 313 8.80 7.10 -40.45
CA GLN A 313 8.55 8.45 -40.95
C GLN A 313 8.60 8.49 -42.49
N ALA A 314 9.54 7.78 -43.11
CA ALA A 314 9.62 7.66 -44.57
C ALA A 314 8.37 6.97 -45.14
N ALA A 315 7.96 5.82 -44.59
CA ALA A 315 6.76 5.11 -45.02
C ALA A 315 5.49 5.98 -44.95
N ALA A 316 5.34 6.80 -43.90
CA ALA A 316 4.23 7.74 -43.80
C ALA A 316 4.29 8.86 -44.85
N ARG A 317 5.48 9.42 -45.13
CA ARG A 317 5.67 10.42 -46.19
C ARG A 317 5.37 9.86 -47.58
N ASP A 318 5.85 8.65 -47.87
CA ASP A 318 5.65 7.98 -49.16
C ASP A 318 4.16 7.70 -49.39
N ARG A 319 3.44 7.21 -48.37
CA ARG A 319 1.98 7.03 -48.47
C ARG A 319 1.25 8.35 -48.70
N LEU A 320 1.61 9.43 -47.99
CA LEU A 320 0.98 10.75 -48.19
C LEU A 320 1.20 11.29 -49.60
N ALA A 321 2.39 11.08 -50.19
CA ALA A 321 2.66 11.45 -51.56
C ALA A 321 1.78 10.65 -52.54
N ALA A 322 1.66 9.34 -52.35
CA ALA A 322 0.78 8.48 -53.15
C ALA A 322 -0.70 8.90 -53.05
N MET A 323 -1.21 9.16 -51.84
CA MET A 323 -2.57 9.66 -51.63
C MET A 323 -2.82 11.00 -52.35
N GLY A 324 -1.80 11.87 -52.38
CA GLY A 324 -1.87 13.14 -53.11
C GLY A 324 -2.04 12.94 -54.61
N VAL A 325 -1.38 11.93 -55.19
CA VAL A 325 -1.54 11.55 -56.60
C VAL A 325 -2.92 10.94 -56.84
N GLU A 326 -3.36 10.01 -55.99
CA GLU A 326 -4.69 9.38 -56.07
C GLU A 326 -5.83 10.41 -56.04
N ARG A 327 -5.76 11.41 -55.14
CA ARG A 327 -6.76 12.49 -55.07
C ARG A 327 -6.78 13.35 -56.32
N LYS A 328 -5.60 13.70 -56.87
CA LYS A 328 -5.50 14.47 -58.11
C LYS A 328 -6.09 13.69 -59.28
N ALA A 329 -5.80 12.40 -59.37
CA ALA A 329 -6.35 11.53 -60.41
C ALA A 329 -7.89 11.42 -60.31
N ALA A 330 -8.43 11.23 -59.10
CA ALA A 330 -9.87 11.21 -58.87
C ALA A 330 -10.54 12.56 -59.22
N ALA A 331 -9.96 13.68 -58.80
CA ALA A 331 -10.46 15.01 -59.14
C ALA A 331 -10.42 15.29 -60.66
N CYS A 332 -9.38 14.79 -61.34
CA CYS A 332 -9.25 14.86 -62.79
C CYS A 332 -10.36 14.05 -63.47
N ALA A 333 -10.56 12.79 -63.06
CA ALA A 333 -11.62 11.92 -63.58
C ALA A 333 -13.02 12.53 -63.37
N ASP A 334 -13.30 13.07 -62.18
CA ASP A 334 -14.55 13.77 -61.88
C ASP A 334 -14.75 15.00 -62.78
N THR A 335 -13.68 15.74 -63.06
CA THR A 335 -13.73 16.93 -63.93
C THR A 335 -14.00 16.53 -65.38
N LEU A 336 -13.37 15.46 -65.87
CA LEU A 336 -13.64 14.90 -67.19
C LEU A 336 -15.08 14.41 -67.31
N ALA A 337 -15.58 13.69 -66.30
CA ALA A 337 -16.96 13.20 -66.26
C ALA A 337 -17.98 14.33 -66.28
N LYS A 338 -17.79 15.39 -65.46
CA LYS A 338 -18.65 16.59 -65.46
C LYS A 338 -18.70 17.32 -66.81
N ARG A 339 -17.69 17.12 -67.66
CA ARG A 339 -17.58 17.75 -68.98
C ARG A 339 -17.97 16.80 -70.12
N ASN A 340 -18.42 15.57 -69.83
CA ASN A 340 -18.68 14.51 -70.81
C ASN A 340 -17.44 14.20 -71.70
N LEU A 341 -16.24 14.25 -71.11
CA LEU A 341 -14.96 14.04 -71.82
C LEU A 341 -14.31 12.68 -71.49
N THR A 342 -15.06 11.73 -70.91
CA THR A 342 -14.52 10.44 -70.42
C THR A 342 -14.06 9.48 -71.52
N ASP A 343 -14.59 9.60 -72.74
CA ASP A 343 -14.33 8.65 -73.83
C ASP A 343 -13.29 9.16 -74.85
N ILE A 344 -12.69 10.33 -74.62
CA ILE A 344 -11.72 10.93 -75.54
C ILE A 344 -10.31 10.55 -75.09
N ALA A 345 -9.78 9.47 -75.66
CA ALA A 345 -8.40 9.04 -75.44
C ALA A 345 -7.41 10.19 -75.73
N GLY A 346 -6.65 10.62 -74.71
CA GLY A 346 -5.54 11.56 -74.87
C GLY A 346 -5.78 13.00 -74.38
N ILE A 347 -6.91 13.35 -73.77
CA ILE A 347 -7.08 14.67 -73.15
C ILE A 347 -6.29 14.73 -71.83
N LYS A 348 -5.13 15.40 -71.86
CA LYS A 348 -4.41 15.81 -70.65
C LYS A 348 -5.09 17.05 -70.06
N LEU A 349 -5.72 16.92 -68.89
CA LEU A 349 -6.14 18.11 -68.14
C LEU A 349 -4.91 18.78 -67.53
N LEU A 350 -4.71 20.06 -67.89
CA LEU A 350 -3.71 20.90 -67.26
C LEU A 350 -4.25 21.36 -65.91
N GLY A 351 -3.48 21.12 -64.84
CA GLY A 351 -3.75 21.73 -63.55
C GLY A 351 -3.63 23.25 -63.61
N ALA A 352 -4.07 23.94 -62.55
CA ALA A 352 -4.06 25.41 -62.48
C ALA A 352 -2.68 26.09 -62.68
N ARG A 353 -1.58 25.30 -62.67
CA ARG A 353 -0.20 25.73 -62.92
C ARG A 353 0.41 25.15 -64.21
N GLY A 354 -0.39 24.56 -65.11
CA GLY A 354 0.09 23.98 -66.36
C GLY A 354 0.73 22.59 -66.24
N GLU A 355 0.57 21.94 -65.09
CA GLU A 355 1.08 20.58 -64.86
C GLU A 355 0.07 19.56 -65.40
N SER A 356 0.50 18.68 -66.31
CA SER A 356 -0.35 17.61 -66.84
C SER A 356 -0.43 16.46 -65.84
N THR A 357 -1.64 16.00 -65.50
CA THR A 357 -1.83 14.65 -64.95
C THR A 357 -1.61 13.59 -66.01
#